data_AF-C8NCD4-F1
#
_entry.id   AF-C8NCD4-F1
#
_cell.length_a   1.000
_cell.length_b   1.000
_cell.length_c   1.000
_cell.angle_alpha   90.00
_cell.angle_beta   90.00
_cell.angle_gamma   90.00
#
_symmetry.space_group_name_H-M   'P 1'
#
loop_
_entity.id
_entity.type
_entity.pdbx_description
1 polymer ?
#
loop_
_entity_poly.entity_id
_entity_poly.type
_entity_poly.pdbx_seq_one_letter_code
_entity_poly.pdbx_strand_id
1 'polypeptide(L)'
;MDKDTLKLIFSAVAARLIERGITCYVSFFENGTTQLSARFAVSSIYLSCDEVGPSVRMYTNPDKVHPTQFFDTVGEALLEFWSLVEKCGKKEGAL
;
A
#
# COMPACT_ATOMS: atom_id res chain seq x y z
N MET A 1 -7.33 11.24 12.01
CA MET A 1 -6.25 10.41 12.59
C MET A 1 -4.99 11.25 12.61
N ASP A 2 -4.24 11.26 13.71
CA ASP A 2 -2.99 12.02 13.77
C ASP A 2 -1.86 11.34 12.97
N LYS A 3 -0.83 12.10 12.62
CA LYS A 3 0.26 11.66 11.74
C LYS A 3 1.07 10.53 12.37
N ASP A 4 1.28 10.52 13.68
CA ASP A 4 2.13 9.53 14.33
C ASP A 4 1.41 8.17 14.45
N THR A 5 0.10 8.17 14.72
CA THR A 5 -0.74 6.98 14.61
C THR A 5 -0.68 6.39 13.20
N LEU A 6 -0.74 7.22 12.16
CA LEU A 6 -0.65 6.76 10.77
C LEU A 6 0.71 6.10 10.46
N LYS A 7 1.81 6.71 10.92
CA LYS A 7 3.16 6.13 10.77
C LYS A 7 3.28 4.77 11.45
N LEU A 8 2.74 4.62 12.66
CA LEU A 8 2.73 3.36 13.40
C LEU A 8 1.96 2.28 12.64
N ILE A 9 0.77 2.60 12.14
CA ILE A 9 -0.04 1.68 11.35
C ILE A 9 0.72 1.22 10.10
N PHE A 10 1.28 2.14 9.32
CA PHE A 10 2.00 1.80 8.10
C PHE A 10 3.25 0.96 8.38
N SER A 11 3.96 1.27 9.46
CA SER A 11 5.12 0.48 9.91
C SER A 11 4.73 -0.94 10.33
N ALA A 12 3.61 -1.11 11.04
CA ALA A 12 3.10 -2.42 11.43
C ALA A 12 2.66 -3.25 10.22
N VAL A 13 2.01 -2.62 9.23
CA VAL A 13 1.62 -3.28 7.99
C VAL A 13 2.85 -3.71 7.19
N ALA A 14 3.89 -2.87 7.12
CA ALA A 14 5.15 -3.22 6.46
C ALA A 14 5.84 -4.40 7.15
N ALA A 15 5.92 -4.41 8.48
CA ALA A 15 6.46 -5.55 9.21
C ALA A 15 5.72 -6.86 8.84
N ARG A 16 4.39 -6.81 8.73
CA ARG A 16 3.59 -7.97 8.35
C ARG A 16 3.81 -8.43 6.90
N LEU A 17 4.10 -7.51 5.97
CA LEU A 17 4.48 -7.85 4.60
C LEU A 17 5.85 -8.55 4.58
N ILE A 18 6.82 -8.02 5.33
CA ILE A 18 8.18 -8.60 5.45
C ILE A 18 8.11 -10.02 6.02
N GLU A 19 7.30 -10.24 7.07
CA GLU A 19 7.07 -11.57 7.63
C GLU A 19 6.52 -12.58 6.60
N ARG A 20 5.81 -12.11 5.57
CA ARG A 20 5.30 -12.92 4.46
C ARG A 20 6.28 -13.01 3.29
N GLY A 21 7.50 -12.50 3.41
CA GLY A 21 8.49 -12.48 2.34
C GLY A 21 8.21 -11.48 1.23
N ILE A 22 7.28 -10.55 1.44
CA ILE A 22 6.91 -9.54 0.44
C ILE A 22 7.83 -8.33 0.60
N THR A 23 8.46 -7.92 -0.50
CA THR A 23 9.26 -6.69 -0.51
C THR A 23 8.34 -5.48 -0.37
N CYS A 24 8.63 -4.61 0.59
CA CYS A 24 7.83 -3.42 0.85
C CYS A 24 8.68 -2.22 1.26
N TYR A 25 8.14 -1.02 1.10
CA TYR A 25 8.76 0.22 1.57
C TYR A 25 7.72 1.11 2.23
N VAL A 26 8.11 1.77 3.32
CA VAL A 26 7.34 2.84 3.95
C VAL A 26 8.11 4.14 3.81
N SER A 27 7.43 5.17 3.34
CA SER A 27 7.98 6.50 3.13
C SER A 27 7.17 7.54 3.89
N PHE A 28 7.84 8.39 4.66
CA PHE A 28 7.26 9.52 5.37
C PHE A 28 7.82 10.81 4.78
N PHE A 29 6.96 11.59 4.12
CA PHE A 29 7.37 12.79 3.41
C PHE A 29 7.23 14.04 4.28
N GLU A 30 8.01 15.07 3.95
CA GLU A 30 8.01 16.36 4.67
C GLU A 30 6.65 17.06 4.59
N ASN A 31 5.98 16.97 3.43
CA ASN A 31 4.65 17.54 3.19
C ASN A 31 3.51 16.85 3.98
N GLY A 32 3.82 15.86 4.82
CA GLY A 32 2.81 15.13 5.60
C GLY A 32 2.37 13.81 4.98
N THR A 33 2.64 13.59 3.69
CA THR A 33 2.26 12.34 3.00
C THR A 33 2.93 11.15 3.66
N THR A 34 2.17 10.06 3.83
CA THR A 34 2.67 8.77 4.29
C THR A 34 2.29 7.72 3.26
N GLN A 35 3.27 6.95 2.79
CA GLN A 35 3.06 5.97 1.74
C GLN A 35 3.65 4.62 2.13
N LEU A 36 2.90 3.55 1.85
CA LEU A 36 3.33 2.17 1.93
C LEU A 36 3.29 1.57 0.53
N SER A 37 4.27 0.75 0.19
CA SER A 37 4.25 -0.05 -1.04
C SER A 37 4.49 -1.52 -0.77
N ALA A 38 3.80 -2.39 -1.51
CA ALA A 38 4.08 -3.82 -1.62
C ALA A 38 4.48 -4.13 -3.06
N ARG A 39 5.59 -4.84 -3.25
CA ARG A 39 6.17 -5.12 -4.56
C ARG A 39 6.22 -6.62 -4.84
N PHE A 40 5.84 -6.96 -6.06
CA PHE A 40 5.92 -8.28 -6.65
C PHE A 40 6.77 -8.21 -7.93
N ALA A 41 6.96 -9.33 -8.61
CA ALA A 41 7.80 -9.42 -9.80
C ALA A 41 7.29 -8.52 -10.94
N VAL A 42 5.97 -8.45 -11.14
CA VAL A 42 5.34 -7.65 -12.21
C VAL A 42 4.30 -6.66 -11.72
N SER A 43 4.02 -6.61 -10.40
CA SER A 43 3.03 -5.70 -9.82
C SER A 43 3.59 -4.88 -8.67
N SER A 44 3.05 -3.69 -8.46
CA SER A 44 3.33 -2.87 -7.27
C SER A 44 2.06 -2.18 -6.80
N ILE A 45 1.78 -2.26 -5.51
CA ILE A 45 0.60 -1.67 -4.88
C ILE A 45 1.08 -0.61 -3.92
N TYR A 46 0.46 0.55 -3.96
CA TYR A 46 0.76 1.70 -3.13
C TYR A 46 -0.50 2.08 -2.33
N LEU A 47 -0.35 2.23 -1.03
CA LEU A 47 -1.30 2.89 -0.15
C LEU A 47 -0.71 4.23 0.23
N SER A 48 -1.41 5.32 -0.07
CA SER A 48 -0.99 6.70 0.23
C SER A 48 -2.01 7.36 1.14
N CYS A 49 -1.55 8.23 2.02
CA CYS A 49 -2.38 9.12 2.82
C CYS A 49 -1.75 10.51 2.75
N ASP A 50 -2.45 11.45 2.11
CA ASP A 50 -2.02 12.82 1.89
C ASP A 50 -3.18 13.81 2.15
N GLU A 51 -3.05 15.04 1.66
CA GLU A 51 -4.06 16.11 1.83
C GLU A 51 -5.41 15.79 1.18
N VAL A 52 -5.45 14.93 0.17
CA VAL A 52 -6.69 14.50 -0.50
C VAL A 52 -7.36 13.38 0.29
N GLY A 53 -6.58 12.60 1.04
CA GLY A 53 -7.05 11.52 1.90
C GLY A 53 -6.36 10.18 1.61
N PRO A 54 -6.91 9.07 2.12
CA PRO A 54 -6.37 7.74 1.89
C PRO A 54 -6.71 7.24 0.47
N SER A 55 -5.71 6.72 -0.22
CA SER A 55 -5.86 6.20 -1.58
C SER A 55 -5.01 4.97 -1.84
N VAL A 56 -5.50 4.09 -2.72
CA VAL A 56 -4.79 2.89 -3.18
C VAL A 56 -4.57 2.97 -4.68
N ARG A 57 -3.33 2.71 -5.11
CA ARG A 57 -2.96 2.66 -6.52
C ARG A 57 -2.19 1.38 -6.82
N MET A 58 -2.52 0.74 -7.93
CA MET A 58 -1.83 -0.45 -8.42
C MET A 58 -1.18 -0.17 -9.77
N TYR A 59 0.06 -0.63 -9.91
CA TYR A 59 0.81 -0.66 -11.16
C TYR A 59 1.05 -2.12 -11.55
N THR A 60 0.82 -2.44 -12.81
CA THR A 60 1.21 -3.71 -13.42
C THR A 60 2.12 -3.44 -14.61
N ASN A 61 3.34 -3.99 -14.56
CA ASN A 61 4.37 -3.85 -15.60
C ASN A 61 3.93 -4.55 -16.91
N PRO A 62 4.19 -3.97 -18.10
CA PRO A 62 4.93 -2.71 -18.34
C PRO A 62 4.08 -1.45 -18.42
N ASP A 63 2.83 -1.52 -18.88
CA ASP A 63 2.14 -0.30 -19.36
C ASP A 63 0.76 -0.06 -18.75
N LYS A 64 0.39 -0.79 -17.68
CA LYS A 64 -0.93 -0.64 -17.06
C LYS A 64 -0.84 -0.02 -15.68
N VAL A 65 -1.10 1.29 -15.65
CA VAL A 65 -1.50 2.01 -14.43
C VAL A 65 -3.00 1.81 -14.25
N HIS A 66 -3.41 1.28 -13.10
CA HIS A 66 -4.84 1.18 -12.77
C HIS A 66 -5.34 2.50 -12.18
N PRO A 67 -6.64 2.82 -12.32
CA PRO A 67 -7.23 3.98 -11.68
C PRO A 67 -6.92 4.01 -10.18
N THR A 68 -6.65 5.21 -9.65
CA THR A 68 -6.47 5.39 -8.21
C THR A 68 -7.84 5.30 -7.54
N GLN A 69 -7.93 4.48 -6.50
CA GLN A 69 -9.12 4.38 -5.67
C GLN A 69 -8.95 5.26 -4.44
N PHE A 70 -9.94 6.07 -4.11
CA PHE A 70 -9.98 6.93 -2.94
C PHE A 70 -10.97 6.39 -1.93
N PHE A 71 -10.71 6.62 -0.65
CA PHE A 71 -11.50 6.09 0.46
C PHE A 71 -11.80 7.19 1.47
N ASP A 72 -12.89 7.03 2.22
CA ASP A 72 -13.24 7.98 3.29
C ASP A 72 -12.38 7.73 4.53
N THR A 73 -11.91 6.50 4.73
CA THR A 73 -11.11 6.10 5.90
C THR A 73 -9.84 5.33 5.56
N VAL A 74 -8.83 5.45 6.44
CA VAL A 74 -7.59 4.66 6.36
C VAL A 74 -7.88 3.16 6.49
N GLY A 75 -8.90 2.78 7.27
CA GLY A 75 -9.31 1.38 7.45
C GLY A 75 -9.80 0.73 6.15
N GLU A 76 -10.66 1.42 5.40
CA GLU A 76 -11.15 0.94 4.11
C GLU A 76 -10.02 0.82 3.09
N ALA A 77 -9.14 1.81 3.04
CA ALA A 77 -7.98 1.78 2.16
C ALA A 77 -7.01 0.63 2.51
N LEU A 78 -6.85 0.31 3.79
CA LEU A 78 -6.07 -0.85 4.24
C LEU A 78 -6.70 -2.18 3.81
N LEU A 79 -8.03 -2.31 3.88
CA LEU A 79 -8.74 -3.50 3.42
C LEU A 79 -8.54 -3.72 1.92
N GLU A 80 -8.68 -2.68 1.11
CA GLU A 80 -8.41 -2.78 -0.34
C GLU A 80 -6.94 -3.08 -0.61
N PHE A 81 -6.01 -2.41 0.09
CA PHE A 81 -4.59 -2.67 -0.05
C PHE A 81 -4.26 -4.15 0.19
N TRP A 82 -4.76 -4.75 1.28
CA TRP A 82 -4.53 -6.16 1.57
C TRP A 82 -5.20 -7.10 0.57
N SER A 83 -6.42 -6.79 0.14
CA SER A 83 -7.13 -7.53 -0.93
C SER A 83 -6.28 -7.61 -2.21
N LEU A 84 -5.69 -6.49 -2.63
CA LEU A 84 -4.79 -6.44 -3.78
C LEU A 84 -3.48 -7.20 -3.53
N VAL A 85 -2.88 -7.07 -2.35
CA VAL A 85 -1.65 -7.79 -1.97
C VAL A 85 -1.86 -9.30 -2.06
N GLU A 86 -2.97 -9.82 -1.55
CA GLU A 86 -3.29 -11.24 -1.64
C GLU A 86 -3.54 -11.69 -3.08
N LYS A 87 -4.26 -10.88 -3.86
CA LYS A 87 -4.53 -11.16 -5.27
C LYS A 87 -3.24 -11.21 -6.10
N CYS A 88 -2.35 -10.24 -5.94
CA CYS A 88 -1.06 -10.19 -6.61
C CYS A 88 -0.13 -11.32 -6.14
N GLY A 89 -0.05 -11.54 -4.82
CA GLY A 89 0.78 -12.60 -4.25
C GLY A 89 0.41 -13.98 -4.76
N LYS A 90 -0.88 -14.33 -4.78
CA LYS A 90 -1.36 -15.62 -5.35
C LYS A 90 -1.07 -15.74 -6.84
N LYS A 91 -1.26 -14.67 -7.60
CA LYS A 91 -1.04 -14.66 -9.06
C LYS A 91 0.44 -14.86 -9.40
N GLU A 92 1.34 -14.33 -8.59
CA GLU A 92 2.79 -14.33 -8.84
C GLU A 92 3.54 -15.40 -8.03
N GLY A 93 2.84 -16.26 -7.29
CA GLY A 93 3.44 -17.36 -6.51
C GLY A 93 4.20 -16.91 -5.27
N ALA A 94 3.89 -15.72 -4.74
CA ALA A 94 4.51 -15.15 -3.54
C ALA A 94 3.67 -15.36 -2.26
N LEU A 95 2.42 -15.82 -2.37
CA LEU A 95 1.48 -16.10 -1.27
C LEU A 95 0.64 -17.35 -1.56
#